data_AF-A0A6A6SVG4-F1
#
_entry.id   AF-A0A6A6SVG4-F1
#
_cell.length_a   1.000
_cell.length_b   1.000
_cell.length_c   1.000
_cell.angle_alpha   90.00
_cell.angle_beta   90.00
_cell.angle_gamma   90.00
#
_symmetry.space_group_name_H-M   'P 1'
#
loop_
_entity.id
_entity.type
_entity.pdbx_description
1 polymer ?
#
loop_
_entity_poly.entity_id
_entity_poly.type
_entity_poly.pdbx_seq_one_letter_code
_entity_poly.pdbx_strand_id
1 'polypeptide(L)'
;MASGNFPGSVPQHAIASLPSLPQHLQSDTQLTAHLASRFHQQLATAALSSHAIVSINTYKDPTRGPDGGKDGSALQAAEDMAQRAHLRLSHKTEDQAIVFL
;
A
#
# COMPACT_ATOMS: atom_id res chain seq x y z
N MET A 1 23.75 -16.01 28.32
CA MET A 1 23.51 -14.61 27.92
C MET A 1 23.13 -14.59 26.44
N ALA A 2 21.84 -14.75 26.13
CA ALA A 2 21.36 -14.77 24.75
C ALA A 2 20.92 -13.35 24.37
N SER A 3 21.60 -12.78 23.38
CA SER A 3 21.34 -11.45 22.81
C SER A 3 19.97 -11.42 22.14
N GLY A 4 19.01 -10.74 22.77
CA GLY A 4 17.73 -10.39 22.17
C GLY A 4 17.93 -9.44 21.00
N ASN A 5 17.80 -9.97 19.79
CA ASN A 5 17.81 -9.21 18.55
C ASN A 5 16.47 -8.45 18.45
N PHE A 6 16.42 -7.23 18.98
CA PHE A 6 15.33 -6.30 18.70
C PHE A 6 15.28 -6.06 17.18
N PRO A 7 14.17 -6.34 16.48
CA PRO A 7 14.04 -5.90 15.11
C PRO A 7 14.07 -4.37 15.14
N GLY A 8 15.11 -3.79 14.52
CA GLY A 8 15.23 -2.35 14.37
C GLY A 8 13.91 -1.78 13.86
N SER A 9 13.48 -0.68 14.45
CA SER A 9 12.23 0.01 14.10
C SER A 9 12.17 0.18 12.59
N VAL A 10 11.34 -0.64 11.92
CA VAL A 10 10.99 -0.39 10.52
C VAL A 10 10.44 1.03 10.52
N PRO A 11 10.93 1.92 9.64
CA PRO A 11 10.43 3.28 9.63
C PRO A 11 8.91 3.22 9.47
N GLN A 12 8.14 3.92 10.31
CA GLN A 12 6.68 3.76 10.33
C GLN A 12 6.07 4.00 8.95
N HIS A 13 6.64 4.93 8.18
CA HIS A 13 6.27 5.21 6.79
C HIS A 13 6.52 4.05 5.81
N ALA A 14 7.40 3.11 6.12
CA ALA A 14 7.71 1.96 5.27
C ALA A 14 6.62 0.88 5.36
N ILE A 15 5.76 0.93 6.39
CA ILE A 15 4.65 0.00 6.56
C ILE A 15 3.59 0.32 5.50
N ALA A 16 3.52 -0.51 4.46
CA ALA A 16 2.58 -0.30 3.36
C ALA A 16 1.12 -0.58 3.75
N SER A 17 0.87 -1.50 4.68
CA SER A 17 -0.47 -1.93 5.08
C SER A 17 -0.98 -1.13 6.27
N LEU A 18 -2.01 -0.30 6.07
CA LEU A 18 -2.62 0.53 7.12
C LEU A 18 -3.17 -0.31 8.29
N PRO A 19 -3.84 -1.48 8.08
CA PRO A 19 -4.26 -2.33 9.19
C PRO A 19 -3.12 -2.92 10.02
N SER A 20 -1.90 -2.99 9.46
CA SER A 20 -0.73 -3.51 10.18
C SER A 20 -0.06 -2.46 11.07
N LEU A 21 -0.55 -1.21 11.03
CA LEU A 21 -0.10 -0.17 11.96
C LEU A 21 -0.52 -0.54 13.40
N PRO A 22 0.34 -0.29 14.41
CA PRO A 22 0.01 -0.41 15.81
C PRO A 22 -1.33 0.27 16.16
N GLN A 23 -2.09 -0.30 17.09
CA GLN A 23 -3.44 0.16 17.44
C GLN A 23 -3.51 1.65 17.80
N HIS A 24 -2.47 2.20 18.46
CA HIS A 24 -2.39 3.62 18.81
C HIS A 24 -2.19 4.56 17.60
N LEU A 25 -1.83 4.01 16.43
CA LEU A 25 -1.65 4.74 15.17
C LEU A 25 -2.82 4.56 14.20
N GLN A 26 -3.90 3.87 14.61
CA GLN A 26 -5.09 3.69 13.77
C GLN A 26 -6.12 4.83 13.91
N SER A 27 -5.82 5.87 14.68
CA SER A 27 -6.67 7.06 14.73
C SER A 27 -6.55 7.88 13.44
N ASP A 28 -7.60 8.60 13.08
CA ASP A 28 -7.68 9.39 11.84
C ASP A 28 -6.48 10.34 11.66
N THR A 29 -6.10 11.04 12.73
CA THR A 29 -4.94 11.94 12.73
C THR A 29 -3.63 11.19 12.42
N GLN A 30 -3.46 9.98 12.95
CA GLN A 30 -2.25 9.20 12.77
C GLN A 30 -2.21 8.53 11.39
N LEU A 31 -3.34 8.07 10.87
CA LEU A 31 -3.46 7.57 9.51
C LEU A 31 -3.15 8.67 8.49
N THR A 32 -3.68 9.87 8.71
CA THR A 32 -3.39 11.04 7.87
C THR A 32 -1.91 11.41 7.92
N ALA A 33 -1.31 11.47 9.12
CA ALA A 33 0.12 11.72 9.28
C ALA A 33 0.97 10.65 8.60
N HIS A 34 0.55 9.38 8.65
CA HIS A 34 1.22 8.27 7.98
C HIS A 34 1.16 8.40 6.46
N LEU A 35 -0.01 8.68 5.87
CA LEU A 35 -0.16 8.91 4.43
C LEU A 35 0.64 10.13 3.97
N ALA A 36 0.64 11.22 4.75
CA ALA A 36 1.47 12.39 4.48
C ALA A 36 2.95 12.02 4.48
N SER A 37 3.42 11.23 5.46
CA SER A 37 4.82 10.76 5.49
C SER A 37 5.20 9.97 4.23
N ARG A 38 4.30 9.09 3.76
CA ARG A 38 4.49 8.32 2.52
C ARG A 38 4.56 9.22 1.28
N PHE A 39 3.71 10.25 1.20
CA PHE A 39 3.76 11.24 0.12
C PHE A 39 5.13 11.95 0.05
N HIS A 40 5.66 12.40 1.19
CA HIS A 40 6.96 13.08 1.24
C HIS A 40 8.10 12.18 0.74
N GLN A 41 7.97 10.87 0.91
CA GLN A 41 8.92 9.88 0.44
C GLN A 41 8.62 9.30 -0.94
N GLN A 42 7.63 9.86 -1.64
CA GLN A 42 7.29 9.44 -3.00
C GLN A 42 6.79 7.99 -3.07
N LEU A 43 6.23 7.48 -1.97
CA LEU A 43 5.57 6.18 -1.93
C LEU A 43 4.12 6.36 -2.39
N ALA A 44 3.83 6.00 -3.63
CA ALA A 44 2.54 6.29 -4.29
C ALA A 44 1.37 5.41 -3.84
N THR A 45 1.61 4.38 -3.02
CA THR A 45 0.60 3.38 -2.66
C THR A 45 0.64 2.99 -1.18
N ALA A 46 -0.53 2.69 -0.62
CA ALA A 46 -0.72 2.03 0.67
C ALA A 46 -1.86 0.99 0.56
N ALA A 47 -1.80 -0.10 1.32
CA ALA A 47 -2.84 -1.12 1.35
C ALA A 47 -3.82 -0.85 2.49
N LEU A 48 -5.11 -0.82 2.18
CA LEU A 48 -6.19 -0.70 3.16
C LEU A 48 -6.72 -2.08 3.57
N SER A 49 -6.71 -3.05 2.65
CA SER A 49 -7.06 -4.45 2.90
C SER A 49 -6.46 -5.34 1.81
N SER A 50 -6.79 -6.64 1.82
CA SER A 50 -6.44 -7.55 0.72
C SER A 50 -7.14 -7.20 -0.61
N HIS A 51 -8.19 -6.38 -0.59
CA HIS A 51 -9.00 -6.00 -1.76
C HIS A 51 -9.06 -4.48 -2.01
N ALA A 52 -8.36 -3.69 -1.21
CA ALA A 52 -8.40 -2.24 -1.32
C ALA A 52 -7.00 -1.65 -1.15
N ILE A 53 -6.68 -0.72 -2.03
CA ILE A 53 -5.45 0.08 -1.98
C ILE A 53 -5.84 1.56 -1.97
N VAL A 54 -5.00 2.37 -1.35
CA VAL A 54 -5.01 3.82 -1.44
C VAL A 54 -3.90 4.21 -2.41
N SER A 55 -4.26 4.87 -3.51
CA SER A 55 -3.29 5.48 -4.42
C SER A 55 -3.15 6.96 -4.06
N ILE A 56 -1.92 7.38 -3.81
CA ILE A 56 -1.56 8.75 -3.46
C ILE A 56 -0.94 9.37 -4.71
N ASN A 57 -1.56 10.45 -5.22
CA ASN A 57 -0.98 11.19 -6.33
C ASN A 57 0.25 11.97 -5.86
N THR A 58 1.45 11.47 -6.20
CA THR A 58 2.74 12.11 -5.90
C THR A 58 3.19 13.11 -6.97
N TYR A 59 2.35 13.38 -7.98
CA TYR A 59 2.64 14.24 -9.14
C TYR A 59 3.89 13.81 -9.94
N LYS A 60 4.20 12.51 -9.91
CA LYS A 60 5.23 11.88 -10.73
C LYS A 60 4.63 10.86 -11.68
N ASP A 61 5.47 10.38 -12.59
CA ASP A 61 5.14 9.29 -13.50
C ASP A 61 4.57 8.08 -12.71
N PRO A 62 3.30 7.69 -12.93
CA PRO A 62 2.65 6.61 -12.18
C PRO A 62 3.19 5.22 -12.51
N THR A 63 4.00 5.09 -13.56
CA THR A 63 4.65 3.82 -13.92
C THR A 63 5.96 3.60 -13.19
N ARG A 64 6.43 4.59 -12.41
CA ARG A 64 7.69 4.54 -11.66
C ARG A 64 7.42 4.55 -10.15
N GLY A 65 7.98 3.57 -9.48
CA GLY A 65 8.05 3.50 -8.03
C GLY A 65 9.27 4.22 -7.46
N PRO A 66 9.56 4.00 -6.17
CA PRO A 66 10.57 4.77 -5.43
C PRO A 66 11.98 4.65 -6.02
N ASP A 67 12.34 3.45 -6.49
CA ASP A 67 13.65 3.15 -7.09
C ASP A 67 13.71 3.45 -8.60
N GLY A 68 12.67 4.07 -9.17
CA GLY A 68 12.56 4.41 -10.59
C GLY A 68 12.13 3.25 -11.50
N GLY A 69 12.12 2.02 -10.98
CA GLY A 69 11.50 0.85 -11.62
C GLY A 69 9.98 0.82 -11.45
N LYS A 70 9.32 -0.26 -11.88
CA LYS A 70 7.87 -0.42 -11.74
C LYS A 70 7.44 -0.77 -10.30
N ASP A 71 8.37 -1.30 -9.50
CA ASP A 71 8.10 -1.79 -8.15
C ASP A 71 7.71 -0.66 -7.19
N GLY A 72 6.56 -0.80 -6.52
CA GLY A 72 5.97 0.22 -5.66
C GLY A 72 5.30 1.37 -6.41
N SER A 73 5.10 1.24 -7.73
CA SER A 73 4.37 2.23 -8.54
C SER A 73 2.86 2.11 -8.40
N ALA A 74 2.15 3.21 -8.69
CA ALA A 74 0.69 3.19 -8.75
C ALA A 74 0.18 2.24 -9.85
N LEU A 75 0.88 2.17 -10.99
CA LEU A 75 0.56 1.25 -12.09
C LEU A 75 0.63 -0.21 -11.64
N GLN A 76 1.73 -0.61 -10.97
CA GLN A 76 1.86 -1.99 -10.48
C GLN A 76 0.71 -2.35 -9.55
N ALA A 77 0.38 -1.47 -8.59
CA ALA A 77 -0.70 -1.75 -7.65
C ALA A 77 -2.07 -1.88 -8.35
N ALA A 78 -2.32 -1.11 -9.41
CA ALA A 78 -3.51 -1.22 -10.23
C ALA A 78 -3.54 -2.53 -11.03
N GLU A 79 -2.42 -2.93 -11.62
CA GLU A 79 -2.28 -4.21 -12.32
C GLU A 79 -2.46 -5.40 -11.38
N ASP A 80 -1.87 -5.37 -10.17
CA ASP A 80 -2.04 -6.39 -9.15
C ASP A 80 -3.51 -6.51 -8.72
N MET A 81 -4.23 -5.39 -8.65
CA MET A 81 -5.67 -5.39 -8.38
C MET A 81 -6.46 -6.01 -9.54
N ALA A 82 -6.16 -5.62 -10.78
CA ALA A 82 -6.79 -6.16 -11.98
C ALA A 82 -6.53 -7.67 -12.13
N GLN A 83 -5.31 -8.12 -11.90
CA GLN A 83 -4.93 -9.54 -11.93
C GLN A 83 -5.71 -10.33 -10.87
N ARG A 84 -5.80 -9.83 -9.63
CA ARG A 84 -6.58 -10.50 -8.58
C ARG A 84 -8.07 -10.55 -8.90
N ALA A 85 -8.64 -9.48 -9.43
CA ALA A 85 -10.02 -9.47 -9.88
C ALA A 85 -10.25 -10.48 -11.02
N HIS A 86 -9.34 -10.54 -12.00
CA HIS A 86 -9.41 -11.49 -13.10
C HIS A 86 -9.31 -12.95 -12.61
N LEU A 87 -8.37 -13.25 -11.70
CA LEU A 87 -8.24 -14.59 -11.12
C LEU A 87 -9.50 -15.00 -10.35
N ARG A 88 -10.11 -14.07 -9.60
CA ARG A 88 -11.37 -14.32 -8.87
C ARG A 88 -12.54 -14.56 -9.83
N LEU A 89 -12.64 -13.78 -10.90
CA LEU A 89 -13.64 -13.96 -11.95
C LEU A 89 -13.54 -15.38 -12.55
N SER A 90 -12.32 -15.78 -12.92
CA SER A 90 -12.06 -17.09 -13.52
C SER A 90 -12.32 -18.27 -12.57
N HIS A 91 -12.07 -18.11 -11.26
CA HIS A 91 -12.22 -19.20 -10.29
C HIS A 91 -13.63 -19.30 -9.68
N LYS A 92 -14.30 -18.18 -9.40
CA LYS A 92 -15.59 -18.17 -8.69
C LYS A 92 -16.80 -18.02 -9.61
N THR A 93 -16.58 -17.69 -10.89
CA THR A 93 -17.65 -17.44 -11.87
C THR A 93 -18.69 -16.43 -11.39
N GLU A 94 -18.24 -15.44 -10.61
CA GLU A 94 -19.04 -14.32 -10.12
C GLU A 94 -18.48 -13.02 -10.70
N ASP A 95 -19.37 -12.09 -11.08
CA ASP A 95 -18.99 -10.78 -11.60
C ASP A 95 -18.10 -10.04 -10.59
N GLN A 96 -17.00 -9.46 -11.08
CA GLN A 96 -16.07 -8.66 -10.28
C GLN A 96 -16.13 -7.20 -10.74
N ALA A 97 -16.02 -6.29 -9.78
CA ALA A 97 -15.95 -4.86 -10.05
C ALA A 97 -14.80 -4.24 -9.26
N ILE A 98 -14.09 -3.30 -9.89
CA ILE A 98 -13.10 -2.43 -9.23
C ILE A 98 -13.68 -1.01 -9.26
N VAL A 99 -13.82 -0.40 -8.09
CA VAL A 99 -14.36 0.94 -7.93
C VAL A 99 -13.23 1.90 -7.56
N PHE A 100 -13.19 3.03 -8.25
CA PHE A 100 -12.31 4.16 -7.94
C PHE A 100 -13.15 5.23 -7.24
N LEU A 101 -12.69 5.71 -6.09
CA LEU A 101 -13.35 6.69 -5.23
C LEU A 101 -12.60 8.03 -5.24
#